data_AF-X6C524-F1
#
_entry.id   AF-X6C524-F1
#
_cell.length_a   1.000
_cell.length_b   1.000
_cell.length_c   1.000
_cell.angle_alpha   90.00
_cell.angle_beta   90.00
_cell.angle_gamma   90.00
#
_symmetry.space_group_name_H-M   'P 1'
#
loop_
_entity.id
_entity.type
_entity.pdbx_description
1 polymer ?
#
loop_
_entity_poly.entity_id
_entity_poly.type
_entity_poly.pdbx_seq_one_letter_code
_entity_poly.pdbx_strand_id
1 'polypeptide(L)'
;MIEASMDSECFKLKVSNDVDGEDASEFQSLLADITVGDPMDLLIQRIEANAANPDVRGSGLGLLTLMSDYGARLAWIFSAADESDRICVETYASIPISQIHN
;
A
#
# COMPACT_ATOMS: atom_id res chain seq x y z
N MET A 1 5.79 11.51 -7.73
CA MET A 1 4.64 12.38 -8.04
C MET A 1 3.43 11.92 -7.23
N ILE A 2 2.57 12.83 -6.78
CA ILE A 2 1.33 12.50 -6.07
C ILE A 2 0.17 13.19 -6.78
N GLU A 3 -0.87 12.42 -7.09
CA GLU A 3 -2.11 12.88 -7.70
C GLU A 3 -3.28 12.41 -6.83
N ALA A 4 -4.28 13.27 -6.66
CA ALA A 4 -5.48 12.93 -5.90
C ALA A 4 -6.73 13.45 -6.61
N SER A 5 -7.83 12.71 -6.47
CA SER A 5 -9.16 13.13 -6.90
C SER A 5 -10.20 12.62 -5.92
N MET A 6 -11.39 13.20 -5.96
CA MET A 6 -12.50 12.82 -5.12
C MET A 6 -13.78 12.93 -5.92
N ASP A 7 -14.68 11.98 -5.70
CA ASP A 7 -16.08 12.05 -6.11
C ASP A 7 -17.00 11.89 -4.89
N SER A 8 -18.31 11.74 -5.11
CA SER A 8 -19.28 11.61 -4.03
C SER A 8 -19.14 10.33 -3.20
N GLU A 9 -18.43 9.32 -3.71
CA GLU A 9 -18.34 7.99 -3.11
C GLU A 9 -16.93 7.67 -2.61
N CYS A 10 -15.89 8.20 -3.27
CA CYS A 10 -14.51 7.79 -3.03
C CYS A 10 -13.51 8.95 -3.07
N PHE A 11 -12.51 8.88 -2.19
CA PHE A 11 -11.24 9.59 -2.33
C PHE A 11 -10.24 8.67 -3.04
N LYS A 12 -9.61 9.16 -4.10
CA LYS A 12 -8.67 8.40 -4.94
C LYS A 12 -7.30 9.06 -4.89
N LEU A 13 -6.27 8.26 -4.68
CA LEU A 13 -4.87 8.67 -4.66
C LEU A 13 -4.07 7.85 -5.66
N LYS A 14 -3.13 8.49 -6.33
CA LYS A 14 -2.05 7.84 -7.07
C LYS A 14 -0.73 8.41 -6.59
N VAL A 15 0.21 7.55 -6.24
CA VAL A 15 1.60 7.92 -5.93
C VAL A 15 2.52 7.20 -6.89
N SER A 16 3.44 7.92 -7.52
CA SER A 16 4.46 7.36 -8.42
C SER A 16 5.85 7.66 -7.86
N ASN A 17 6.65 6.61 -7.65
CA ASN A 17 8.02 6.69 -7.16
C ASN A 17 8.95 5.90 -8.08
N ASP A 18 10.18 6.37 -8.28
CA ASP A 18 11.24 5.61 -8.93
C ASP A 18 12.15 5.00 -7.86
N VAL A 19 12.23 3.68 -7.84
CA VAL A 19 13.08 2.89 -6.92
C VAL A 19 14.07 2.05 -7.73
N ASP A 20 15.06 1.42 -7.11
CA ASP A 20 15.87 0.43 -7.82
C ASP A 20 15.17 -0.93 -7.90
N GLY A 21 15.74 -1.86 -8.67
CA GLY A 21 15.21 -3.20 -8.83
C GLY A 21 15.14 -4.02 -7.54
N GLU A 22 16.04 -3.76 -6.57
CA GLU A 22 16.05 -4.45 -5.28
C GLU A 22 14.85 -4.01 -4.42
N ASP A 23 14.70 -2.70 -4.20
CA ASP A 23 13.56 -2.12 -3.49
C ASP A 23 12.21 -2.50 -4.13
N ALA A 24 12.14 -2.54 -5.47
CA ALA A 24 10.94 -2.97 -6.17
C ALA A 24 10.59 -4.43 -5.91
N SER A 25 11.60 -5.31 -5.90
CA SER A 25 11.43 -6.75 -5.66
C SER A 25 11.06 -7.04 -4.20
N GLU A 26 11.67 -6.34 -3.25
CA GLU A 26 11.28 -6.41 -1.84
C GLU A 26 9.83 -5.93 -1.65
N PHE A 27 9.45 -4.85 -2.32
CA PHE A 27 8.09 -4.35 -2.24
C PHE A 27 7.07 -5.32 -2.86
N GLN A 28 7.38 -5.93 -4.00
CA GLN A 28 6.53 -6.99 -4.58
C GLN A 28 6.36 -8.19 -3.64
N SER A 29 7.43 -8.60 -2.96
CA SER A 29 7.38 -9.68 -1.97
C SER A 29 6.48 -9.30 -0.79
N LEU A 30 6.63 -8.08 -0.27
CA LEU A 30 5.75 -7.55 0.77
C LEU A 30 4.28 -7.54 0.31
N LEU A 31 4.01 -7.08 -0.92
CA LEU A 31 2.66 -7.06 -1.47
C LEU A 31 2.06 -8.46 -1.59
N ALA A 32 2.85 -9.46 -1.99
CA ALA A 32 2.42 -10.86 -2.03
C ALA A 32 2.04 -11.35 -0.63
N ASP A 33 2.77 -10.96 0.41
CA ASP A 33 2.47 -11.37 1.79
C ASP A 33 1.20 -10.69 2.33
N ILE A 34 1.07 -9.37 2.15
CA ILE A 34 -0.03 -8.60 2.77
C ILE A 34 -1.36 -8.69 2.02
N THR A 35 -1.38 -9.27 0.82
CA THR A 35 -2.60 -9.47 0.03
C THR A 35 -3.15 -10.90 0.13
N VAL A 36 -2.50 -11.77 0.90
CA VAL A 36 -2.94 -13.16 1.13
C VAL A 36 -3.78 -13.24 2.40
N GLY A 37 -5.11 -13.21 2.23
CA GLY A 37 -6.06 -13.42 3.31
C GLY A 37 -6.77 -12.15 3.77
N ASP A 38 -7.24 -12.16 5.01
CA ASP A 38 -7.96 -11.03 5.59
C ASP A 38 -6.98 -9.93 6.09
N PRO A 39 -7.11 -8.67 5.62
CA PRO A 39 -6.25 -7.58 6.03
C PRO A 39 -6.20 -7.32 7.54
N MET A 40 -7.30 -7.54 8.25
CA MET A 40 -7.39 -7.26 9.69
C MET A 40 -6.59 -8.29 10.49
N ASP A 41 -6.69 -9.56 10.12
CA ASP A 41 -5.90 -10.63 10.74
C ASP A 41 -4.40 -10.40 10.53
N LEU A 42 -4.01 -10.06 9.29
CA LEU A 42 -2.61 -9.74 8.94
C LEU A 42 -2.10 -8.50 9.68
N LEU A 43 -2.95 -7.47 9.86
CA LEU A 43 -2.63 -6.27 10.62
C LEU A 43 -2.27 -6.62 12.06
N ILE A 44 -3.09 -7.42 12.74
CA ILE A 44 -2.86 -7.87 14.12
C ILE A 44 -1.54 -8.64 14.22
N GLN A 45 -1.34 -9.64 13.35
CA GLN A 45 -0.11 -10.44 13.33
C GLN A 45 1.14 -9.57 13.18
N ARG A 46 1.07 -8.54 12.34
CA ARG A 46 2.21 -7.66 12.08
C ARG A 46 2.46 -6.67 13.22
N ILE A 47 1.42 -6.22 13.92
CA ILE A 47 1.56 -5.43 15.16
C ILE A 47 2.29 -6.25 16.21
N GLU A 48 1.88 -7.50 16.42
CA GLU A 48 2.50 -8.42 17.39
C GLU A 48 3.97 -8.72 17.02
N ALA A 49 4.24 -9.01 15.74
CA ALA A 49 5.59 -9.28 15.26
C ALA A 49 6.53 -8.07 15.46
N ASN A 50 6.07 -6.85 15.17
CA ASN A 50 6.87 -5.64 15.37
C ASN A 50 7.07 -5.31 16.85
N ALA A 51 6.09 -5.62 17.71
CA ALA A 51 6.26 -5.47 19.16
C ALA A 51 7.27 -6.46 19.74
N ALA A 52 7.31 -7.69 19.20
CA ALA A 52 8.29 -8.71 19.57
C ALA A 52 9.70 -8.43 19.01
N ASN A 53 9.79 -7.78 17.86
CA ASN A 53 11.04 -7.39 17.22
C ASN A 53 10.97 -5.98 16.61
N PRO A 54 11.36 -4.94 17.37
CA PRO A 54 11.25 -3.54 16.94
C PRO A 54 12.10 -3.15 15.72
N ASP A 55 13.11 -3.96 15.38
CA ASP A 55 14.03 -3.67 14.27
C ASP A 55 13.45 -4.03 12.90
N VAL A 56 12.27 -4.65 12.84
CA VAL A 56 11.59 -5.02 11.60
C VAL A 56 11.15 -3.75 10.84
N ARG A 57 11.83 -3.47 9.72
CA ARG A 57 11.46 -2.42 8.77
C ARG A 57 10.53 -2.98 7.68
N GLY A 58 9.82 -2.10 6.98
CA GLY A 58 8.97 -2.50 5.84
C GLY A 58 7.79 -3.38 6.24
N SER A 59 7.18 -3.12 7.40
CA SER A 59 6.18 -4.05 7.95
C SER A 59 4.88 -4.13 7.15
N GLY A 60 4.58 -3.15 6.29
CA GLY A 60 3.31 -3.09 5.56
C GLY A 60 2.14 -2.63 6.43
N LEU A 61 2.36 -2.28 7.70
CA LEU A 61 1.31 -1.83 8.62
C LEU A 61 0.46 -0.69 8.04
N GLY A 62 1.09 0.31 7.41
CA GLY A 62 0.34 1.42 6.81
C GLY A 62 -0.64 0.96 5.70
N LEU A 63 -0.21 0.00 4.87
CA LEU A 63 -1.07 -0.58 3.82
C LEU A 63 -2.18 -1.44 4.42
N LEU A 64 -1.86 -2.26 5.43
CA LEU A 64 -2.82 -3.08 6.15
C LEU A 64 -3.85 -2.23 6.91
N THR A 65 -3.43 -1.13 7.53
CA THR A 65 -4.34 -0.15 8.17
C THR A 65 -5.26 0.49 7.16
N LEU A 66 -4.74 0.90 5.98
CA LEU A 66 -5.58 1.44 4.91
C LEU A 66 -6.66 0.44 4.48
N MET A 67 -6.31 -0.83 4.29
CA MET A 67 -7.26 -1.86 3.88
C MET A 67 -8.26 -2.22 4.99
N SER A 68 -7.81 -2.32 6.24
CA SER A 68 -8.60 -2.83 7.37
C SER A 68 -9.50 -1.76 8.00
N ASP A 69 -8.93 -0.60 8.33
CA ASP A 69 -9.62 0.42 9.13
C ASP A 69 -10.34 1.44 8.25
N TYR A 70 -9.81 1.69 7.05
CA TYR A 70 -10.34 2.68 6.11
C TYR A 70 -11.06 2.05 4.91
N GLY A 71 -11.08 0.73 4.79
CA GLY A 71 -11.71 0.03 3.67
C GLY A 71 -11.08 0.37 2.31
N ALA A 72 -9.81 0.77 2.30
CA ALA A 72 -9.12 1.18 1.10
C ALA A 72 -8.94 -0.01 0.15
N ARG A 73 -9.20 0.22 -1.13
CA ARG A 73 -8.85 -0.71 -2.21
C ARG A 73 -7.56 -0.23 -2.86
N LEU A 74 -6.57 -1.09 -2.90
CA LEU A 74 -5.23 -0.77 -3.37
C LEU A 74 -4.92 -1.48 -4.69
N ALA A 75 -4.12 -0.86 -5.54
CA ALA A 75 -3.56 -1.47 -6.74
C ALA A 75 -2.17 -0.90 -7.02
N TRP A 76 -1.35 -1.67 -7.74
CA TRP A 76 0.03 -1.28 -8.03
C TRP A 76 0.39 -1.57 -9.49
N ILE A 77 1.22 -0.72 -10.08
CA ILE A 77 1.84 -0.93 -11.39
C ILE A 77 3.34 -0.77 -11.22
N PHE A 78 4.11 -1.73 -11.73
CA PHE A 78 5.57 -1.72 -11.76
C PHE A 78 6.00 -1.68 -13.23
N SER A 79 6.66 -0.59 -13.63
CA SER A 79 7.11 -0.37 -15.00
C SER A 79 8.62 -0.13 -15.01
N ALA A 80 9.34 -0.81 -15.90
CA ALA A 80 10.75 -0.51 -16.11
C ALA A 80 10.90 0.92 -16.64
N ALA A 81 11.78 1.73 -16.05
CA ALA A 81 12.12 3.02 -16.59
C ALA A 81 13.08 2.80 -17.78
N ASP A 82 12.70 3.26 -18.97
CA ASP A 82 13.52 3.17 -20.17
C ASP A 82 14.91 3.77 -19.86
N GLU A 83 15.96 2.92 -19.89
CA GLU A 83 17.39 3.25 -19.73
C GLU A 83 17.99 3.25 -18.30
N SER A 84 17.28 2.82 -17.26
CA SER A 84 17.86 2.65 -15.91
C SER A 84 17.46 1.33 -15.25
N ASP A 85 18.26 0.83 -14.29
CA ASP A 85 17.86 -0.24 -13.36
C ASP A 85 16.82 0.27 -12.32
N ARG A 86 16.02 1.25 -12.73
CA ARG A 86 14.99 1.89 -11.92
C ARG A 86 13.64 1.36 -12.35
N ILE A 87 12.79 1.11 -11.36
CA ILE A 87 11.42 0.70 -11.54
C ILE A 87 10.54 1.86 -11.09
N CYS A 88 9.68 2.34 -11.99
CA CYS A 88 8.60 3.24 -11.64
C CYS A 88 7.48 2.41 -11.01
N VAL A 89 7.18 2.72 -9.75
CA VAL A 89 6.12 2.10 -8.96
C VAL A 89 4.99 3.09 -8.79
N GLU A 90 3.84 2.77 -9.37
CA GLU A 90 2.61 3.51 -9.18
C GLU A 90 1.72 2.77 -8.18
N THR A 91 1.40 3.41 -7.06
CA THR A 91 0.45 2.93 -6.05
C THR A 91 -0.85 3.71 -6.16
N TYR A 92 -1.95 2.98 -6.30
CA TYR A 92 -3.30 3.52 -6.36
C TYR A 92 -4.06 3.14 -5.09
N ALA A 93 -4.82 4.08 -4.55
CA ALA A 93 -5.73 3.83 -3.44
C ALA A 93 -7.10 4.45 -3.74
N SER A 94 -8.16 3.73 -3.39
CA SER A 94 -9.53 4.23 -3.38
C SER A 94 -10.12 4.00 -2.01
N ILE A 95 -10.47 5.08 -1.31
CA ILE A 95 -11.01 5.06 0.05
C ILE A 95 -12.48 5.49 -0.02
N PRO A 96 -13.43 4.67 0.46
CA PRO A 96 -14.83 5.06 0.50
C PRO A 96 -15.04 6.25 1.44
N ILE A 97 -15.77 7.26 0.97
CA ILE A 97 -16.18 8.41 1.77
C ILE A 97 -17.58 8.10 2.28
N SER A 98 -17.67 7.65 3.53
CA SER A 98 -18.97 7.51 4.18
C SER A 98 -19.58 8.89 4.36
N GLN A 99 -20.72 9.16 3.71
CA GLN A 99 -21.54 10.31 4.04
C GLN A 99 -22.12 10.08 5.43
N ILE A 100 -21.51 10.71 6.43
CA ILE A 100 -22.14 10.88 7.74
C ILE A 100 -23.40 11.70 7.48
N HIS A 101 -24.54 11.03 7.32
CA HIS A 101 -25.85 11.67 7.39
C HIS A 101 -25.99 12.17 8.83
N ASN A 102 -25.78 13.48 9.01
CA ASN A 102 -26.21 14.22 10.20
C ASN A 102 -27.70 14.59 10.07
#